data_AF-K9UZA0-F1
#
_entry.id   AF-K9UZA0-F1
#
_cell.length_a   1.000
_cell.length_b   1.000
_cell.length_c   1.000
_cell.angle_alpha   90.00
_cell.angle_beta   90.00
_cell.angle_gamma   90.00
#
_symmetry.space_group_name_H-M   'P 1'
#
loop_
_entity.id
_entity.type
_entity.pdbx_description
1 polymer ?
#
loop_
_entity_poly.entity_id
_entity_poly.type
_entity_poly.pdbx_seq_one_letter_code
_entity_poly.pdbx_strand_id
1 'polypeptide(L)' 'MPPLNPKNTSSNGFNLGLFAIPQSIVLQVGTSSLMLALVAQKAAFEAMESIGQASEEIFRGERLPILDFPESESQKSS' A
#
# COMPACT_ATOMS: atom_id res chain seq x y z
N MET A 1 12.39 -14.34 59.04
CA MET A 1 12.72 -14.25 57.61
C MET A 1 11.79 -13.20 57.03
N PRO A 2 12.26 -12.08 56.47
CA PRO A 2 11.37 -11.11 55.84
C PRO A 2 10.89 -11.64 54.48
N PRO A 3 9.63 -11.38 54.08
CA PRO A 3 9.10 -11.86 52.81
C PRO A 3 9.73 -11.09 51.65
N LEU A 4 10.15 -11.81 50.61
CA LEU A 4 10.58 -11.23 49.34
C LEU A 4 9.35 -10.74 48.59
N ASN A 5 9.16 -9.43 48.52
CA ASN A 5 8.09 -8.80 47.74
C ASN A 5 8.49 -8.78 46.26
N PRO A 6 7.83 -9.54 45.36
CA PRO A 6 8.16 -9.48 43.94
C PRO A 6 7.66 -8.15 43.39
N LYS A 7 8.58 -7.19 43.22
CA LYS A 7 8.29 -5.93 42.54
C LYS A 7 8.07 -6.25 41.06
N ASN A 8 6.81 -6.48 40.68
CA ASN A 8 6.42 -6.73 39.30
C ASN A 8 6.55 -5.43 38.49
N THR A 9 7.72 -5.16 37.93
CA THR A 9 7.92 -4.09 36.95
C THR A 9 7.58 -4.61 35.56
N SER A 10 6.31 -4.94 35.31
CA SER A 10 5.82 -5.18 33.95
C SER A 10 5.66 -3.84 33.24
N SER A 11 6.72 -3.36 32.59
CA SER A 11 6.63 -2.26 31.63
C SER A 11 5.96 -2.77 30.35
N ASN A 12 4.65 -3.01 30.40
CA ASN A 12 3.85 -3.61 29.32
C ASN A 12 3.48 -2.59 28.21
N GLY A 13 4.43 -1.81 27.72
CA GLY A 13 4.19 -0.74 26.75
C GLY A 13 5.34 -0.50 25.78
N PHE A 14 5.01 -0.15 24.55
CA PHE A 14 5.96 0.27 23.52
C PHE A 14 6.40 1.71 23.81
N ASN A 15 7.66 1.92 24.20
CA ASN A 15 8.19 3.25 24.52
C ASN A 15 8.74 3.92 23.26
N LEU A 16 8.17 5.06 22.89
CA LEU A 16 8.52 5.84 21.69
C LEU A 16 9.32 7.10 22.01
N GLY A 17 10.21 7.03 23.01
CA GLY A 17 11.07 8.13 23.45
C GLY A 17 10.32 9.24 24.22
N LEU A 18 9.30 9.85 23.61
CA LEU A 18 8.51 10.94 24.18
C LEU A 18 7.19 10.48 24.82
N PHE A 19 6.69 9.29 24.48
CA PHE A 19 5.45 8.73 25.03
C PHE A 19 5.49 7.20 25.01
N ALA A 20 4.71 6.55 25.88
CA ALA A 20 4.58 5.11 25.94
C ALA A 20 3.19 4.68 25.47
N ILE A 21 3.14 3.78 24.50
CA ILE A 21 1.88 3.18 24.03
C ILE A 21 1.64 1.88 24.81
N PRO A 22 0.48 1.72 25.48
CA PRO A 22 0.11 0.46 26.10
C PRO A 22 0.05 -0.68 25.06
N GLN A 23 0.56 -1.86 25.40
CA GLN A 23 0.55 -3.02 24.48
C GLN A 23 -0.87 -3.39 24.02
N SER A 24 -1.89 -3.21 24.87
CA SER A 24 -3.28 -3.47 24.52
C SER A 24 -3.76 -2.67 23.31
N ILE A 25 -3.34 -1.40 23.18
CA ILE A 25 -3.70 -0.54 22.05
C ILE A 25 -3.05 -1.04 20.77
N VAL A 26 -1.78 -1.41 20.81
CA VAL A 26 -1.06 -1.95 19.65
C VAL A 26 -1.72 -3.24 19.17
N LEU A 27 -2.07 -4.13 20.09
CA LEU A 27 -2.80 -5.36 19.78
C LEU A 27 -4.17 -5.06 19.15
N GLN A 28 -4.96 -4.17 19.75
CA GLN A 28 -6.29 -3.83 19.23
C GLN A 28 -6.23 -3.22 17.83
N VAL A 29 -5.36 -2.23 17.63
CA VAL A 29 -5.20 -1.56 16.33
C VAL A 29 -4.65 -2.52 15.28
N GLY A 30 -3.66 -3.33 15.64
CA GLY A 30 -3.10 -4.35 14.74
C GLY A 30 -4.14 -5.37 14.32
N THR A 31 -4.90 -5.91 15.28
CA THR A 31 -5.95 -6.89 14.99
C THR A 31 -7.11 -6.27 14.19
N SER A 32 -7.54 -5.06 14.52
CA SER A 32 -8.61 -4.38 13.76
C SER A 32 -8.16 -4.04 12.34
N SER A 33 -6.91 -3.60 12.16
CA SER A 33 -6.34 -3.32 10.84
C SER A 33 -6.25 -4.59 10.00
N LEU A 34 -5.88 -5.72 10.61
CA LEU A 34 -5.82 -6.99 9.91
C LEU A 34 -7.22 -7.49 9.53
N MET A 35 -8.20 -7.40 10.44
CA MET A 35 -9.59 -7.72 10.14
C MET A 35 -10.15 -6.87 8.99
N LEU A 36 -9.88 -5.56 9.02
CA LEU A 36 -10.28 -4.66 7.94
C LEU A 36 -9.61 -5.05 6.62
N ALA A 37 -8.32 -5.36 6.63
CA ALA A 37 -7.59 -5.80 5.44
C ALA A 37 -8.16 -7.09 4.85
N LEU A 38 -8.51 -8.07 5.70
CA LEU A 38 -9.13 -9.33 5.27
C LEU A 38 -10.50 -9.11 4.64
N VAL A 39 -11.31 -8.21 5.19
CA VAL A 39 -12.63 -7.87 4.61
C VAL A 39 -12.47 -7.10 3.30
N ALA A 40 -11.52 -6.17 3.24
CA ALA A 40 -11.25 -5.36 2.05
C ALA A 40 -10.55 -6.14 0.92
N GLN A 41 -10.03 -7.35 1.20
CA GLN A 41 -9.24 -8.14 0.26
C GLN A 41 -9.97 -8.36 -1.07
N LYS A 42 -11.26 -8.73 -1.05
CA LYS A 42 -12.03 -8.99 -2.27
C LYS A 42 -12.14 -7.75 -3.15
N ALA A 43 -12.49 -6.61 -2.56
CA ALA A 43 -12.59 -5.34 -3.27
C ALA A 43 -11.23 -4.88 -3.81
N ALA A 44 -10.15 -5.13 -3.06
CA ALA A 44 -8.79 -4.83 -3.51
C ALA A 44 -8.38 -5.66 -4.75
N PHE A 45 -8.74 -6.95 -4.80
CA PHE A 45 -8.51 -7.80 -5.97
C PHE A 45 -9.28 -7.31 -7.20
N GLU A 46 -10.57 -7.00 -7.05
CA GLU A 46 -11.39 -6.46 -8.14
C GLU A 46 -10.86 -5.11 -8.66
N ALA A 47 -10.43 -4.24 -7.75
CA ALA A 47 -9.79 -2.98 -8.12
C ALA A 47 -8.48 -3.21 -8.89
N MET A 48 -7.64 -4.14 -8.44
CA MET A 48 -6.38 -4.45 -9.10
C MET A 48 -6.58 -5.10 -10.48
N GLU A 49 -7.60 -5.93 -10.64
CA GLU A 49 -8.00 -6.49 -11.93
C GLU A 49 -8.46 -5.40 -12.90
N SER A 50 -9.36 -4.51 -12.47
CA SER A 50 -9.86 -3.42 -13.33
C SER A 50 -8.76 -2.42 -13.72
N ILE A 51 -7.85 -2.10 -12.80
CA ILE A 51 -6.65 -1.31 -13.10
C ILE A 51 -5.77 -2.03 -14.12
N GLY A 52 -5.59 -3.34 -13.98
CA GLY A 52 -4.83 -4.16 -14.93
C GLY A 52 -5.43 -4.13 -16.33
N GLN A 53 -6.74 -4.34 -16.45
CA GLN A 53 -7.45 -4.28 -17.73
C GLN A 53 -7.38 -2.90 -18.38
N ALA A 54 -7.61 -1.83 -17.60
CA ALA A 54 -7.49 -0.46 -18.09
C ALA A 54 -6.05 -0.14 -18.54
N SER A 55 -5.04 -0.65 -17.82
CA SER A 55 -3.64 -0.50 -18.20
C SER A 55 -3.32 -1.28 -19.49
N GLU A 56 -3.84 -2.49 -19.65
CA GLU A 56 -3.69 -3.27 -20.87
C GLU A 56 -4.25 -2.53 -22.09
N GLU A 57 -5.41 -1.88 -21.96
CA GLU A 57 -6.01 -1.09 -23.03
C GLU A 57 -5.19 0.14 -23.43
N ILE A 58 -4.59 0.84 -22.46
CA ILE A 58 -3.68 1.97 -22.72
C ILE A 58 -2.40 1.49 -23.41
N PHE A 59 -1.84 0.36 -22.97
CA PHE A 59 -0.58 -0.19 -23.51
C PHE A 59 -0.73 -0.95 -24.82
N ARG A 60 -1.92 -1.46 -25.15
CA ARG A 60 -2.19 -2.13 -26.43
C ARG A 60 -2.02 -1.21 -27.64
N GLY A 61 -1.93 0.11 -27.40
CA GLY A 61 -1.60 1.08 -28.43
C GLY A 61 -2.69 1.30 -29.48
N GLU A 62 -3.85 0.63 -29.39
CA GLU A 62 -4.98 0.76 -30.33
C GLU A 62 -5.59 2.17 -30.34
N ARG A 63 -5.24 2.98 -29.34
CA ARG A 63 -5.66 4.39 -29.21
C ARG A 63 -4.53 5.37 -29.49
N LEU A 64 -3.37 4.91 -30.00
CA LEU A 64 -2.34 5.84 -30.46
C LEU A 64 -2.83 6.45 -31.77
N PRO A 65 -3.12 7.77 -31.80
CA PRO A 65 -3.51 8.42 -33.05
C PRO A 65 -2.39 8.23 -34.08
N ILE A 66 -2.76 8.07 -35.36
CA ILE A 66 -1.80 8.06 -36.46
C ILE A 66 -1.00 9.35 -36.34
N LEU A 67 0.29 9.21 -36.08
CA LEU A 67 1.19 10.34 -35.93
C LEU A 67 1.54 10.81 -37.34
N ASP A 68 0.96 11.94 -37.76
CA ASP A 68 1.39 12.63 -38.98
C ASP A 68 2.82 13.13 -38.75
N PHE A 69 3.79 12.33 -39.19
CA PHE A 69 5.17 12.78 -39.28
C PHE A 69 5.26 13.75 -40.46
N PRO A 70 5.80 14.98 -40.28
CA PRO A 70 6.09 15.82 -41.42
C PRO A 70 7.03 15.05 -42.34
N GLU A 71 6.61 14.82 -43.58
CA GLU A 71 7.48 14.28 -44.63
C GLU A 71 8.73 15.15 -44.64
N SER A 72 9.87 14.56 -44.30
CA SER A 72 11.14 15.25 -44.39
C SER A 72 11.29 15.74 -45.83
N GLU A 73 11.35 17.06 -45.99
CA GLU A 73 11.68 17.84 -47.19
C GLU A 73 13.05 17.42 -47.77
N SER A 74 13.18 16.14 -48.13
CA SER A 74 14.40 15.49 -48.59
C SER A 74 14.23 14.87 -49.98
N GLN A 75 13.08 15.11 -50.62
CA GLN A 75 12.81 14.73 -52.01
C GLN A 75 12.28 15.91 -52.82
N LYS A 76 13.01 17.04 -52.81
CA LYS A 76 12.83 18.08 -53.84
C LYS A 76 14.15 18.74 -54.21
N SER A 77 15.12 17.92 -54.61
CA SER A 77 16.24 18.36 -55.44
C SER A 77 16.85 17.14 -56.13
N SER A 78 16.28 16.78 -57.27
CA SER A 78 16.92 15.99 -58.33
C SER A 78 16.63 16.68 -59.65
#